data_AF-A0A2Z3UYK6-F1
#
_entry.id   AF-A0A2Z3UYK6-F1
#
_cell.length_a   1.000
_cell.length_b   1.000
_cell.length_c   1.000
_cell.angle_alpha   90.00
_cell.angle_beta   90.00
_cell.angle_gamma   90.00
#
_symmetry.space_group_name_H-M   'P 1'
#
loop_
_entity.id
_entity.type
_entity.pdbx_description
1 polymer ?
#
loop_
_entity_poly.entity_id
_entity_poly.type
_entity_poly.pdbx_seq_one_letter_code
_entity_poly.pdbx_strand_id
1 'polypeptide(L)'
;MSAVSHLPGLRAFVPVLAVMTVLAAACGAVFAVLAATRPAEVRRVVSTESDVRELTGLAPLTGSLAARPTAAAVDPANPADPVSPVAPATPAPSRTRAAGGPGLTLTPPRLLVISQSTLPQQTKDGISRLKHVQKIDSFDGGAVKISGTGLNLLAVDPARFRAWAPKAVADQPGVWSALDRGEFVADSSAMRRFGLVLGAAYQVDGGPRLRAAASAPFGLPGVDGLVSEETGRRLGLLPGVALLVNGPEKAVAALKAGVSRLLSPGAQVVAVGGSRTAGTARTTGEKAVPDRTATDAAAKEEPVAAPRATVGRPGSYLELYRLSAGVCPGLSWTVLAAIGQVESSHGRNNGPSSAGAQGPMQFMPATWKSYGVDGDADGVADIWSPYDAVPSAANYLCANGAGQGGKKLEKSIWFYNHSWSYVAKVMAISRGYAAAYP
;
A
#
# COMPACT_ATOMS: atom_id res chain seq x y z
N MET A 1 44.96 -35.44 -50.75
CA MET A 1 45.19 -34.78 -52.05
C MET A 1 44.15 -33.67 -52.14
N SER A 2 44.41 -32.43 -51.67
CA SER A 2 45.33 -31.39 -52.23
C SER A 2 44.74 -30.81 -53.53
N ALA A 3 44.57 -29.49 -53.76
CA ALA A 3 45.05 -28.23 -53.12
C ALA A 3 43.86 -27.19 -53.03
N VAL A 4 43.79 -26.11 -52.24
CA VAL A 4 44.72 -24.98 -51.90
C VAL A 4 44.95 -24.05 -53.12
N SER A 5 44.57 -22.76 -53.19
CA SER A 5 43.94 -21.78 -52.25
C SER A 5 42.93 -20.85 -53.03
N HIS A 6 42.58 -19.55 -52.82
CA HIS A 6 43.13 -18.35 -52.13
C HIS A 6 42.09 -17.22 -51.88
N LEU A 7 42.49 -16.17 -51.11
CA LEU A 7 41.86 -14.86 -50.82
C LEU A 7 43.01 -13.78 -50.72
N PRO A 8 42.85 -12.44 -50.47
CA PRO A 8 41.70 -11.65 -49.95
C PRO A 8 41.50 -10.18 -50.49
N GLY A 9 40.60 -9.39 -49.85
CA GLY A 9 40.69 -7.91 -49.71
C GLY A 9 39.65 -7.06 -50.48
N LEU A 10 39.29 -5.81 -50.08
CA LEU A 10 39.39 -5.09 -48.78
C LEU A 10 38.33 -3.95 -48.71
N ARG A 11 38.37 -3.06 -47.68
CA ARG A 11 37.35 -2.04 -47.35
C ARG A 11 37.67 -0.62 -47.89
N ALA A 12 36.63 0.20 -48.08
CA ALA A 12 36.66 1.67 -47.92
C ALA A 12 35.40 2.11 -47.14
N PHE A 13 35.35 3.03 -46.16
CA PHE A 13 35.97 4.33 -45.83
C PHE A 13 35.14 5.58 -46.21
N VAL A 14 35.05 6.54 -45.26
CA VAL A 14 34.25 7.78 -45.31
C VAL A 14 35.06 8.93 -44.68
N PRO A 15 35.14 10.11 -45.32
CA PRO A 15 34.87 11.41 -44.69
C PRO A 15 33.79 12.20 -45.48
N VAL A 16 32.87 13.03 -44.94
CA VAL A 16 32.83 14.03 -43.85
C VAL A 16 33.17 15.48 -44.29
N LEU A 17 32.15 16.36 -44.27
CA LEU A 17 32.08 17.76 -43.73
C LEU A 17 31.45 18.87 -44.64
N ALA A 18 30.51 19.64 -44.04
CA ALA A 18 30.05 21.02 -44.39
C ALA A 18 29.35 21.25 -45.76
N VAL A 19 28.60 22.35 -46.03
CA VAL A 19 28.38 23.66 -45.35
C VAL A 19 26.87 24.00 -45.29
N MET A 20 26.43 24.89 -44.38
CA MET A 20 25.05 25.41 -44.31
C MET A 20 24.79 26.66 -45.17
N THR A 21 23.58 26.77 -45.72
CA THR A 21 22.96 28.07 -46.08
C THR A 21 21.44 28.02 -45.92
N VAL A 22 20.84 29.15 -45.53
CA VAL A 22 19.38 29.30 -45.32
C VAL A 22 18.95 30.68 -45.82
N LEU A 23 17.90 30.78 -46.65
CA LEU A 23 16.77 31.73 -46.54
C LEU A 23 15.83 31.65 -47.77
N ALA A 24 14.54 31.91 -47.54
CA ALA A 24 13.52 32.55 -48.41
C ALA A 24 13.32 32.06 -49.89
N ALA A 25 12.14 32.16 -50.51
CA ALA A 25 10.92 32.91 -50.18
C ALA A 25 9.64 32.16 -50.61
N ALA A 26 8.47 32.66 -50.20
CA ALA A 26 7.17 32.08 -50.55
C ALA A 26 6.52 32.78 -51.77
N CYS A 27 5.74 32.05 -52.56
CA CYS A 27 4.74 32.64 -53.47
C CYS A 27 3.64 31.62 -53.86
N GLY A 28 2.40 32.09 -54.01
CA GLY A 28 1.53 31.60 -55.11
C GLY A 28 0.55 30.43 -54.89
N ALA A 29 -0.63 30.75 -54.36
CA ALA A 29 -1.90 30.68 -55.13
C ALA A 29 -2.65 29.33 -55.42
N VAL A 30 -3.78 29.17 -54.69
CA VAL A 30 -5.14 28.66 -55.08
C VAL A 30 -5.44 27.18 -55.43
N PHE A 31 -6.71 26.81 -55.13
CA PHE A 31 -7.50 25.63 -55.52
C PHE A 31 -7.06 24.25 -54.98
N ALA A 32 -7.96 23.33 -54.59
CA ALA A 32 -9.42 23.29 -54.68
C ALA A 32 -10.06 22.59 -53.45
N VAL A 33 -11.38 22.80 -53.23
CA VAL A 33 -12.17 21.99 -52.30
C VAL A 33 -12.53 20.66 -52.97
N LEU A 34 -12.05 19.54 -52.44
CA LEU A 34 -12.57 18.21 -52.75
C LEU A 34 -12.85 17.45 -51.45
N ALA A 35 -14.13 17.15 -51.20
CA ALA A 35 -14.53 16.37 -50.03
C ALA A 35 -14.25 14.88 -50.27
N ALA A 36 -13.19 14.36 -49.67
CA ALA A 36 -12.86 12.94 -49.67
C ALA A 36 -13.08 12.35 -48.27
N THR A 37 -14.18 11.60 -48.09
CA THR A 37 -14.46 10.87 -46.86
C THR A 37 -13.40 9.79 -46.62
N ARG A 38 -12.89 9.73 -45.38
CA ARG A 38 -12.05 8.63 -44.88
C ARG A 38 -12.62 8.14 -43.54
N PRO A 39 -12.47 6.84 -43.23
CA PRO A 39 -13.32 6.18 -42.24
C PRO A 39 -13.03 6.64 -40.80
N ALA A 40 -14.03 6.47 -39.94
CA ALA A 40 -13.89 6.71 -38.51
C ALA A 40 -12.84 5.76 -37.92
N GLU A 41 -11.70 6.33 -37.50
CA GLU A 41 -10.72 5.60 -36.70
C GLU A 41 -11.35 5.20 -35.37
N VAL A 42 -11.43 3.89 -35.09
CA VAL A 42 -11.95 3.37 -33.83
C VAL A 42 -10.91 3.60 -32.73
N ARG A 43 -10.82 4.85 -32.28
CA ARG A 43 -9.98 5.27 -31.16
C ARG A 43 -10.43 4.52 -29.92
N ARG A 44 -9.73 3.44 -29.58
CA ARG A 44 -9.88 2.75 -28.29
C ARG A 44 -9.68 3.79 -27.19
N VAL A 45 -10.76 4.16 -26.51
CA VAL A 45 -10.68 4.88 -25.24
C VAL A 45 -10.19 3.89 -24.20
N VAL A 46 -8.87 3.72 -24.17
CA VAL A 46 -8.17 3.10 -23.04
C VAL A 46 -8.29 4.11 -21.90
N SER A 47 -9.26 3.90 -21.01
CA SER A 47 -9.39 4.68 -19.78
C SER A 47 -8.17 4.44 -18.90
N THR A 48 -7.20 5.35 -18.94
CA THR A 48 -6.06 5.37 -18.02
C THR A 48 -6.54 5.82 -16.63
N GLU A 49 -5.77 5.52 -15.58
CA GLU A 49 -6.05 5.92 -14.18
C GLU A 49 -6.01 7.45 -13.94
N SER A 50 -5.92 8.25 -15.00
CA SER A 50 -5.57 9.68 -14.99
C SER A 50 -6.72 10.64 -14.66
N ASP A 51 -7.97 10.22 -14.83
CA ASP A 51 -9.16 11.12 -14.79
C ASP A 51 -9.77 11.31 -13.39
N VAL A 52 -9.22 10.67 -12.34
CA VAL A 52 -9.63 10.96 -10.95
C VAL A 52 -8.95 12.23 -10.49
N ARG A 53 -9.66 13.37 -10.50
CA ARG A 53 -9.17 14.60 -9.90
C ARG A 53 -8.97 14.43 -8.39
N GLU A 54 -7.78 14.77 -7.91
CA GLU A 54 -7.44 14.81 -6.48
C GLU A 54 -8.37 15.76 -5.69
N LEU A 55 -8.50 15.57 -4.37
CA LEU A 55 -9.34 16.41 -3.49
C LEU A 55 -8.76 17.82 -3.24
N THR A 56 -7.88 18.30 -4.11
CA THR A 56 -7.10 19.54 -3.99
C THR A 56 -7.91 20.84 -4.10
N GLY A 57 -9.25 20.75 -4.27
CA GLY A 57 -10.16 21.89 -4.27
C GLY A 57 -10.73 22.28 -2.90
N LEU A 58 -10.47 21.51 -1.83
CA LEU A 58 -11.05 21.74 -0.50
C LEU A 58 -10.11 22.58 0.39
N ALA A 59 -10.14 23.91 0.20
CA ALA A 59 -9.47 24.85 1.09
C ALA A 59 -10.41 25.35 2.20
N PRO A 60 -9.98 25.44 3.47
CA PRO A 60 -10.78 26.03 4.53
C PRO A 60 -10.88 27.55 4.35
N LEU A 61 -12.06 28.12 4.62
CA LEU A 61 -12.24 29.57 4.71
C LEU A 61 -11.46 30.11 5.91
N THR A 62 -10.53 31.05 5.69
CA THR A 62 -9.69 31.65 6.73
C THR A 62 -10.50 32.64 7.59
N GLY A 63 -11.21 32.13 8.59
CA GLY A 63 -11.85 32.94 9.61
C GLY A 63 -10.80 33.65 10.48
N SER A 64 -10.74 34.98 10.39
CA SER A 64 -9.80 35.79 11.18
C SER A 64 -10.16 35.76 12.66
N LEU A 65 -9.28 35.22 13.50
CA LEU A 65 -9.40 35.29 14.95
C LEU A 65 -8.86 36.64 15.45
N ALA A 66 -9.78 37.53 15.82
CA ALA A 66 -9.44 38.80 16.46
C ALA A 66 -8.70 38.58 17.80
N ALA A 67 -7.80 39.49 18.14
CA ALA A 67 -6.90 39.35 19.29
C ALA A 67 -7.63 39.35 20.65
N ARG A 68 -7.10 38.57 21.60
CA ARG A 68 -7.37 38.75 23.04
C ARG A 68 -6.29 39.64 23.67
N PRO A 69 -6.64 40.55 24.58
CA PRO A 69 -5.66 41.41 25.27
C PRO A 69 -4.85 40.64 26.33
N THR A 70 -3.83 41.31 26.85
CA THR A 70 -2.76 40.79 27.72
C THR A 70 -3.20 40.42 29.14
N ALA A 71 -2.36 39.61 29.81
CA ALA A 71 -2.52 39.19 31.19
C ALA A 71 -2.28 40.32 32.22
N ALA A 72 -2.76 40.09 33.44
CA ALA A 72 -2.34 40.79 34.66
C ALA A 72 -1.78 39.76 35.67
N ALA A 73 -0.85 40.18 36.53
CA ALA A 73 -0.25 39.39 37.60
C ALA A 73 -0.59 39.98 38.99
N VAL A 74 0.10 39.55 40.06
CA VAL A 74 -0.12 39.75 41.53
C VAL A 74 -0.76 38.50 42.18
N ASP A 75 -0.27 37.92 43.28
CA ASP A 75 1.08 37.98 43.92
C ASP A 75 1.31 36.72 44.80
N PRO A 76 2.54 36.44 45.28
CA PRO A 76 2.84 35.22 46.05
C PRO A 76 2.86 35.42 47.57
N ALA A 77 2.11 34.59 48.33
CA ALA A 77 2.53 33.94 49.60
C ALA A 77 1.36 33.34 50.41
N ASN A 78 1.35 32.02 50.61
CA ASN A 78 1.21 31.39 51.95
C ASN A 78 1.59 29.88 51.85
N PRO A 79 2.25 29.27 52.84
CA PRO A 79 2.61 27.85 52.81
C PRO A 79 1.65 26.94 53.60
N ALA A 80 1.83 25.63 53.40
CA ALA A 80 1.30 24.51 54.20
C ALA A 80 -0.22 24.21 54.11
N ASP A 81 -0.57 23.28 53.23
CA ASP A 81 -1.57 22.23 53.49
C ASP A 81 -1.07 20.90 52.86
N PRO A 82 -1.27 19.73 53.50
CA PRO A 82 -0.71 18.46 53.01
C PRO A 82 -1.52 17.86 51.86
N VAL A 83 -0.82 17.46 50.78
CA VAL A 83 -1.44 16.87 49.59
C VAL A 83 -2.08 15.52 49.91
N SER A 84 -3.41 15.47 49.93
CA SER A 84 -4.16 14.20 49.96
C SER A 84 -3.98 13.45 48.63
N PRO A 85 -3.70 12.13 48.63
CA PRO A 85 -3.50 11.38 47.41
C PRO A 85 -4.82 11.23 46.65
N VAL A 86 -4.93 11.86 45.47
CA VAL A 86 -6.02 11.60 44.54
C VAL A 86 -5.90 10.15 44.07
N ALA A 87 -6.86 9.32 44.50
CA ALA A 87 -6.92 7.92 44.09
C ALA A 87 -7.00 7.79 42.55
N PRO A 88 -6.42 6.74 41.96
CA PRO A 88 -6.46 6.55 40.51
C PRO A 88 -7.92 6.44 40.05
N ALA A 89 -8.36 7.39 39.22
CA ALA A 89 -9.71 7.41 38.70
C ALA A 89 -9.97 6.14 37.88
N THR A 90 -10.85 5.26 38.39
CA THR A 90 -11.25 4.04 37.70
C THR A 90 -11.71 4.38 36.28
N PRO A 91 -11.05 3.87 35.22
CA PRO A 91 -11.50 4.12 33.87
C PRO A 91 -12.90 3.52 33.70
N ALA A 92 -13.87 4.36 33.36
CA ALA A 92 -15.23 3.94 33.06
C ALA A 92 -15.22 2.81 32.00
N PRO A 93 -16.15 1.84 32.07
CA PRO A 93 -16.13 0.66 31.21
C PRO A 93 -16.04 1.06 29.74
N SER A 94 -14.87 0.79 29.14
CA SER A 94 -14.59 1.17 27.77
C SER A 94 -15.59 0.49 26.85
N ARG A 95 -16.23 1.27 25.97
CA ARG A 95 -17.24 0.78 25.02
C ARG A 95 -16.67 -0.42 24.24
N THR A 96 -17.54 -1.40 23.99
CA THR A 96 -17.23 -2.74 23.47
C THR A 96 -16.02 -2.75 22.52
N ARG A 97 -14.92 -3.40 22.94
CA ARG A 97 -13.75 -3.66 22.08
C ARG A 97 -14.23 -4.22 20.73
N ALA A 98 -13.67 -3.70 19.63
CA ALA A 98 -13.91 -4.20 18.27
C ALA A 98 -13.19 -5.55 18.01
N ALA A 99 -13.41 -6.51 18.89
CA ALA A 99 -12.83 -7.86 18.81
C ALA A 99 -13.23 -8.55 17.49
N GLY A 100 -12.32 -9.36 16.95
CA GLY A 100 -12.60 -10.19 15.78
C GLY A 100 -13.53 -11.34 16.12
N GLY A 101 -14.84 -11.10 16.10
CA GLY A 101 -15.86 -12.15 16.23
C GLY A 101 -16.18 -12.81 14.87
N PRO A 102 -16.49 -14.12 14.83
CA PRO A 102 -17.16 -14.75 13.69
C PRO A 102 -18.51 -14.08 13.40
N GLY A 103 -18.95 -14.08 12.13
CA GLY A 103 -20.29 -13.59 11.73
C GLY A 103 -20.33 -12.25 10.98
N LEU A 104 -19.19 -11.61 10.71
CA LEU A 104 -19.15 -10.38 9.90
C LEU A 104 -19.56 -10.65 8.44
N THR A 105 -20.75 -10.19 8.04
CA THR A 105 -21.18 -10.20 6.64
C THR A 105 -20.53 -9.04 5.88
N LEU A 106 -19.64 -9.36 4.94
CA LEU A 106 -18.96 -8.35 4.13
C LEU A 106 -19.88 -7.80 3.03
N THR A 107 -19.89 -6.49 2.88
CA THR A 107 -20.67 -5.72 1.91
C THR A 107 -19.71 -4.87 1.05
N PRO A 108 -18.87 -5.46 0.19
CA PRO A 108 -17.85 -4.72 -0.54
C PRO A 108 -18.47 -3.64 -1.45
N PRO A 109 -17.90 -2.44 -1.49
CA PRO A 109 -18.41 -1.34 -2.31
C PRO A 109 -18.28 -1.65 -3.80
N ARG A 110 -19.24 -1.13 -4.57
CA ARG A 110 -19.28 -1.19 -6.04
C ARG A 110 -19.16 0.19 -6.67
N LEU A 111 -19.54 1.24 -5.94
CA LEU A 111 -19.25 2.63 -6.27
C LEU A 111 -18.69 3.34 -5.04
N LEU A 112 -17.77 4.26 -5.30
CA LEU A 112 -17.36 5.33 -4.38
C LEU A 112 -17.85 6.65 -5.00
N VAL A 113 -18.71 7.36 -4.28
CA VAL A 113 -19.08 8.74 -4.58
C VAL A 113 -18.17 9.67 -3.80
N ILE A 114 -17.69 10.73 -4.45
CA ILE A 114 -16.90 11.79 -3.84
C ILE A 114 -17.56 13.13 -4.17
N SER A 115 -17.93 13.90 -3.16
CA SER A 115 -18.57 15.21 -3.27
C SER A 115 -17.63 16.34 -2.82
N GLN A 116 -17.91 17.56 -3.25
CA GLN A 116 -17.23 18.77 -2.75
C GLN A 116 -17.89 19.35 -1.49
N SER A 117 -19.08 18.86 -1.14
CA SER A 117 -19.87 19.27 0.02
C SER A 117 -20.68 18.09 0.58
N THR A 118 -21.14 18.20 1.83
CA THR A 118 -21.92 17.17 2.52
C THR A 118 -23.11 16.70 1.68
N LEU A 119 -23.19 15.39 1.42
CA LEU A 119 -24.27 14.81 0.63
C LEU A 119 -25.62 14.95 1.36
N PRO A 120 -26.63 15.65 0.79
CA PRO A 120 -27.92 15.87 1.44
C PRO A 120 -28.60 14.56 1.82
N GLN A 121 -29.31 14.54 2.95
CA GLN A 121 -29.99 13.32 3.41
C GLN A 121 -31.02 12.85 2.36
N GLN A 122 -31.77 13.77 1.75
CA GLN A 122 -32.70 13.47 0.64
C GLN A 122 -32.01 12.80 -0.56
N THR A 123 -30.76 13.18 -0.90
CA THR A 123 -29.96 12.53 -1.94
C THR A 123 -29.58 11.11 -1.53
N LYS A 124 -29.14 10.90 -0.29
CA LYS A 124 -28.82 9.56 0.24
C LYS A 124 -30.07 8.66 0.30
N ASP A 125 -31.21 9.21 0.69
CA ASP A 125 -32.52 8.52 0.74
C ASP A 125 -33.10 8.22 -0.65
N GLY A 126 -32.76 9.03 -1.66
CA GLY A 126 -33.04 8.75 -3.06
C GLY A 126 -32.16 7.63 -3.60
N ILE A 127 -30.86 7.66 -3.28
CA ILE A 127 -29.89 6.63 -3.67
C ILE A 127 -30.24 5.27 -3.05
N SER A 128 -30.60 5.21 -1.76
CA SER A 128 -30.94 3.94 -1.09
C SER A 128 -32.18 3.25 -1.67
N ARG A 129 -33.07 4.00 -2.34
CA ARG A 129 -34.26 3.48 -3.03
C ARG A 129 -34.01 3.11 -4.49
N LEU A 130 -32.81 3.32 -5.04
CA LEU A 130 -32.50 2.94 -6.42
C LEU A 130 -32.51 1.43 -6.60
N LYS A 131 -33.11 0.97 -7.71
CA LYS A 131 -33.11 -0.45 -8.10
C LYS A 131 -31.69 -1.00 -8.12
N HIS A 132 -31.49 -2.14 -7.46
CA HIS A 132 -30.21 -2.85 -7.26
C HIS A 132 -29.24 -2.26 -6.23
N VAL A 133 -29.55 -1.15 -5.56
CA VAL A 133 -28.80 -0.77 -4.33
C VAL A 133 -29.18 -1.73 -3.21
N GLN A 134 -28.18 -2.23 -2.48
CA GLN A 134 -28.35 -3.18 -1.38
C GLN A 134 -27.96 -2.58 -0.02
N LYS A 135 -26.96 -1.70 -0.01
CA LYS A 135 -26.51 -0.94 1.16
C LYS A 135 -25.82 0.34 0.70
N ILE A 136 -25.96 1.41 1.48
CA ILE A 136 -25.11 2.61 1.41
C ILE A 136 -24.57 2.96 2.79
N ASP A 137 -23.45 3.66 2.85
CA ASP A 137 -22.92 4.26 4.08
C ASP A 137 -22.09 5.51 3.73
N SER A 138 -22.16 6.54 4.57
CA SER A 138 -21.56 7.85 4.30
C SER A 138 -20.44 8.16 5.29
N PHE A 139 -19.34 8.69 4.77
CA PHE A 139 -18.09 8.93 5.49
C PHE A 139 -17.58 10.36 5.29
N ASP A 140 -16.83 10.84 6.26
CA ASP A 140 -16.19 12.15 6.22
C ASP A 140 -14.88 12.03 5.44
N GLY A 141 -14.40 13.10 4.82
CA GLY A 141 -13.20 13.03 4.00
C GLY A 141 -12.64 14.36 3.52
N GLY A 142 -11.44 14.31 2.95
CA GLY A 142 -10.73 15.48 2.47
C GLY A 142 -9.25 15.22 2.21
N ALA A 143 -8.55 16.19 1.62
CA ALA A 143 -7.10 16.16 1.50
C ALA A 143 -6.46 16.80 2.73
N VAL A 144 -5.56 16.08 3.41
CA VAL A 144 -4.61 16.68 4.36
C VAL A 144 -3.26 16.86 3.67
N LYS A 145 -2.43 17.79 4.15
CA LYS A 145 -1.04 17.91 3.69
C LYS A 145 -0.07 17.46 4.76
N ILE A 146 0.99 16.78 4.34
CA ILE A 146 2.10 16.34 5.16
C ILE A 146 3.38 16.80 4.46
N SER A 147 4.04 17.81 5.01
CA SER A 147 5.21 18.43 4.38
C SER A 147 4.93 18.86 2.94
N GLY A 148 3.78 19.50 2.72
CA GLY A 148 3.29 19.92 1.41
C GLY A 148 2.71 18.82 0.51
N THR A 149 2.94 17.53 0.81
CA THR A 149 2.39 16.40 0.05
C THR A 149 0.94 16.13 0.46
N GLY A 150 0.01 16.16 -0.50
CA GLY A 150 -1.41 15.86 -0.25
C GLY A 150 -1.67 14.36 -0.09
N LEU A 151 -2.45 13.99 0.94
CA LEU A 151 -3.02 12.66 1.13
C LEU A 151 -4.55 12.77 1.24
N ASN A 152 -5.27 12.00 0.44
CA ASN A 152 -6.73 11.91 0.47
C ASN A 152 -7.17 10.93 1.58
N LEU A 153 -7.80 11.44 2.65
CA LEU A 153 -8.23 10.64 3.79
C LEU A 153 -9.75 10.47 3.85
N LEU A 154 -10.19 9.32 4.39
CA LEU A 154 -11.54 9.12 4.91
C LEU A 154 -11.51 8.97 6.44
N ALA A 155 -12.46 9.60 7.13
CA ALA A 155 -12.76 9.33 8.53
C ALA A 155 -13.83 8.25 8.63
N VAL A 156 -13.59 7.23 9.46
CA VAL A 156 -14.44 6.05 9.54
C VAL A 156 -14.68 5.59 10.97
N ASP A 157 -15.89 5.13 11.25
CA ASP A 157 -16.16 4.25 12.39
C ASP A 157 -15.60 2.84 12.06
N PRO A 158 -14.68 2.29 12.87
CA PRO A 158 -14.04 1.01 12.56
C PRO A 158 -15.02 -0.18 12.47
N ALA A 159 -16.08 -0.20 13.28
CA ALA A 159 -17.04 -1.30 13.30
C ALA A 159 -17.96 -1.30 12.05
N ARG A 160 -18.44 -0.11 11.64
CA ARG A 160 -19.24 0.10 10.42
C ARG A 160 -18.40 -0.14 9.16
N PHE A 161 -17.20 0.43 9.10
CA PHE A 161 -16.36 0.39 7.90
C PHE A 161 -15.73 -0.98 7.63
N ARG A 162 -15.44 -1.76 8.68
CA ARG A 162 -14.85 -3.12 8.55
C ARG A 162 -15.66 -4.06 7.64
N ALA A 163 -16.98 -3.89 7.57
CA ALA A 163 -17.83 -4.65 6.64
C ALA A 163 -17.63 -4.27 5.16
N TRP A 164 -17.14 -3.07 4.85
CA TRP A 164 -16.90 -2.58 3.50
C TRP A 164 -15.50 -2.94 2.97
N ALA A 165 -14.54 -3.23 3.87
CA ALA A 165 -13.17 -3.56 3.48
C ALA A 165 -13.06 -4.95 2.81
N PRO A 166 -12.03 -5.20 1.98
CA PRO A 166 -11.73 -6.53 1.46
C PRO A 166 -11.50 -7.53 2.60
N LYS A 167 -11.87 -8.81 2.43
CA LYS A 167 -11.79 -9.83 3.49
C LYS A 167 -10.42 -9.88 4.18
N ALA A 168 -9.34 -9.92 3.39
CA ALA A 168 -7.97 -9.95 3.88
C ALA A 168 -7.57 -8.72 4.73
N VAL A 169 -8.35 -7.64 4.73
CA VAL A 169 -8.20 -6.45 5.60
C VAL A 169 -9.19 -6.49 6.75
N ALA A 170 -10.44 -6.89 6.50
CA ALA A 170 -11.46 -7.09 7.54
C ALA A 170 -11.02 -8.13 8.60
N ASP A 171 -10.20 -9.10 8.23
CA ASP A 171 -9.67 -10.11 9.16
C ASP A 171 -8.45 -9.63 9.99
N GLN A 172 -7.79 -8.51 9.64
CA GLN A 172 -6.57 -8.04 10.33
C GLN A 172 -6.86 -7.20 11.60
N PRO A 173 -6.58 -7.68 12.83
CA PRO A 173 -6.90 -6.91 14.04
C PRO A 173 -6.11 -5.60 14.15
N GLY A 174 -4.83 -5.61 13.75
CA GLY A 174 -3.93 -4.45 13.84
C GLY A 174 -4.36 -3.24 13.01
N VAL A 175 -5.15 -3.42 11.95
CA VAL A 175 -5.75 -2.32 11.17
C VAL A 175 -6.83 -1.61 11.99
N TRP A 176 -7.79 -2.36 12.53
CA TRP A 176 -8.93 -1.82 13.27
C TRP A 176 -8.47 -1.20 14.60
N SER A 177 -7.59 -1.89 15.33
CA SER A 177 -7.02 -1.37 16.58
C SER A 177 -6.07 -0.18 16.40
N ALA A 178 -5.57 0.10 15.19
CA ALA A 178 -4.87 1.37 14.92
C ALA A 178 -5.87 2.53 14.83
N LEU A 179 -6.97 2.35 14.10
CA LEU A 179 -8.06 3.35 14.01
C LEU A 179 -8.69 3.61 15.39
N ASP A 180 -8.90 2.56 16.21
CA ASP A 180 -9.40 2.69 17.60
C ASP A 180 -8.49 3.57 18.48
N ARG A 181 -7.18 3.61 18.20
CA ARG A 181 -6.20 4.48 18.89
C ARG A 181 -6.09 5.88 18.28
N GLY A 182 -6.92 6.20 17.28
CA GLY A 182 -6.85 7.45 16.51
C GLY A 182 -5.67 7.54 15.55
N GLU A 183 -4.94 6.44 15.34
CA GLU A 183 -3.79 6.38 14.43
C GLU A 183 -4.23 6.28 12.97
N PHE A 184 -3.31 6.57 12.06
CA PHE A 184 -3.52 6.60 10.61
C PHE A 184 -3.18 5.24 9.98
N VAL A 185 -4.05 4.77 9.09
CA VAL A 185 -3.86 3.55 8.31
C VAL A 185 -3.76 3.92 6.83
N ALA A 186 -2.54 3.93 6.27
CA ALA A 186 -2.33 4.29 4.86
C ALA A 186 -2.75 3.16 3.90
N ASP A 187 -3.06 3.52 2.64
CA ASP A 187 -3.21 2.52 1.59
C ASP A 187 -1.84 1.96 1.18
N SER A 188 -1.82 0.70 0.74
CA SER A 188 -0.62 0.01 0.25
C SER A 188 0.04 0.72 -0.93
N SER A 189 -0.76 1.38 -1.78
CA SER A 189 -0.28 2.23 -2.86
C SER A 189 0.33 3.53 -2.32
N ALA A 190 -0.35 4.23 -1.41
CA ALA A 190 0.13 5.46 -0.77
C ALA A 190 1.47 5.25 -0.04
N MET A 191 1.61 4.16 0.72
CA MET A 191 2.87 3.76 1.37
C MET A 191 4.06 3.71 0.41
N ARG A 192 3.83 3.28 -0.84
CA ARG A 192 4.87 3.17 -1.88
C ARG A 192 5.02 4.46 -2.71
N ARG A 193 3.91 5.16 -2.99
CA ARG A 193 3.85 6.43 -3.75
C ARG A 193 4.57 7.57 -3.03
N PHE A 194 4.37 7.66 -1.72
CA PHE A 194 4.86 8.77 -0.90
C PHE A 194 6.01 8.39 0.05
N GLY A 195 6.55 7.17 -0.07
CA GLY A 195 7.68 6.70 0.74
C GLY A 195 7.39 6.64 2.25
N LEU A 196 6.14 6.43 2.64
CA LEU A 196 5.74 6.38 4.05
C LEU A 196 6.34 5.15 4.74
N VAL A 197 6.66 5.31 6.02
CA VAL A 197 7.31 4.33 6.88
C VAL A 197 6.30 3.89 7.93
N LEU A 198 6.07 2.58 8.06
CA LEU A 198 5.04 2.03 8.95
C LEU A 198 5.29 2.48 10.38
N GLY A 199 4.29 3.07 11.04
CA GLY A 199 4.32 3.57 12.41
C GLY A 199 5.29 4.74 12.70
N ALA A 200 5.84 5.38 11.68
CA ALA A 200 6.41 6.72 11.80
C ALA A 200 5.32 7.76 12.08
N ALA A 201 5.66 8.86 12.78
CA ALA A 201 4.75 9.94 13.13
C ALA A 201 4.93 11.17 12.24
N TYR A 202 4.02 11.39 11.31
CA TYR A 202 4.05 12.47 10.33
C TYR A 202 3.35 13.73 10.84
N GLN A 203 3.94 14.91 10.65
CA GLN A 203 3.30 16.18 10.96
C GLN A 203 2.32 16.57 9.85
N VAL A 204 1.05 16.79 10.19
CA VAL A 204 0.08 17.38 9.26
C VAL A 204 0.22 18.90 9.28
N ASP A 205 0.20 19.52 8.10
CA ASP A 205 0.32 20.96 7.94
C ASP A 205 -0.89 21.64 8.64
N GLY A 206 -0.65 22.34 9.76
CA GLY A 206 -1.69 22.94 10.60
C GLY A 206 -2.47 21.98 11.50
N GLY A 207 -2.10 20.70 11.56
CA GLY A 207 -2.83 19.64 12.29
C GLY A 207 -2.00 18.89 13.35
N PRO A 208 -2.54 17.78 13.90
CA PRO A 208 -1.80 16.88 14.80
C PRO A 208 -0.72 16.08 14.06
N ARG A 209 0.14 15.38 14.81
CA ARG A 209 0.98 14.31 14.24
C ARG A 209 0.17 13.03 14.06
N LEU A 210 0.16 12.48 12.85
CA LEU A 210 -0.47 11.21 12.51
C LEU A 210 0.57 10.09 12.46
N ARG A 211 0.39 9.07 13.29
CA ARG A 211 1.23 7.87 13.25
C ARG A 211 0.68 6.85 12.24
N ALA A 212 1.49 6.45 11.26
CA ALA A 212 1.10 5.52 10.19
C ALA A 212 1.07 4.05 10.66
N ALA A 213 0.42 3.77 11.79
CA ALA A 213 0.62 2.56 12.61
C ALA A 213 0.26 1.24 11.92
N ALA A 214 -0.66 1.27 10.95
CA ALA A 214 -0.99 0.13 10.10
C ALA A 214 -1.09 0.60 8.65
N SER A 215 -1.26 -0.33 7.71
CA SER A 215 -1.62 -0.04 6.32
C SER A 215 -2.24 -1.28 5.68
N ALA A 216 -3.10 -1.07 4.69
CA ALA A 216 -3.87 -2.13 4.03
C ALA A 216 -4.15 -1.77 2.55
N PRO A 217 -4.55 -2.70 1.69
CA PRO A 217 -5.10 -2.37 0.38
C PRO A 217 -6.63 -2.21 0.51
N PHE A 218 -7.14 -0.97 0.57
CA PHE A 218 -8.57 -0.75 0.77
C PHE A 218 -9.41 -1.04 -0.48
N GLY A 219 -8.78 -0.95 -1.67
CA GLY A 219 -9.46 -1.09 -2.95
C GLY A 219 -10.32 0.12 -3.34
N LEU A 220 -10.27 1.22 -2.57
CA LEU A 220 -10.96 2.48 -2.85
C LEU A 220 -10.07 3.39 -3.72
N PRO A 221 -10.43 3.66 -5.00
CA PRO A 221 -9.60 4.49 -5.86
C PRO A 221 -9.50 5.93 -5.33
N GLY A 222 -8.28 6.48 -5.30
CA GLY A 222 -8.03 7.86 -4.86
C GLY A 222 -8.06 8.08 -3.34
N VAL A 223 -8.21 7.04 -2.51
CA VAL A 223 -8.10 7.13 -1.05
C VAL A 223 -6.72 6.67 -0.61
N ASP A 224 -5.92 7.60 -0.06
CA ASP A 224 -4.56 7.35 0.39
C ASP A 224 -4.50 6.84 1.85
N GLY A 225 -5.60 6.95 2.61
CA GLY A 225 -5.78 6.17 3.83
C GLY A 225 -6.99 6.51 4.70
N LEU A 226 -7.04 5.87 5.87
CA LEU A 226 -8.13 5.93 6.84
C LEU A 226 -7.67 6.49 8.19
N VAL A 227 -8.57 7.19 8.86
CA VAL A 227 -8.47 7.65 10.25
C VAL A 227 -9.83 7.42 10.97
N SER A 228 -9.87 7.48 12.30
CA SER A 228 -11.16 7.44 13.01
C SER A 228 -11.99 8.71 12.76
N GLU A 229 -13.31 8.65 12.94
CA GLU A 229 -14.20 9.83 12.90
C GLU A 229 -13.75 10.96 13.86
N GLU A 230 -13.11 10.64 14.99
CA GLU A 230 -12.53 11.66 15.86
C GLU A 230 -11.26 12.30 15.27
N THR A 231 -10.31 11.48 14.80
CA THR A 231 -9.09 12.02 14.18
C THR A 231 -9.44 12.81 12.91
N GLY A 232 -10.44 12.39 12.12
CA GLY A 232 -10.95 13.15 10.98
C GLY A 232 -11.49 14.53 11.35
N ARG A 233 -12.31 14.63 12.41
CA ARG A 233 -12.78 15.93 12.92
C ARG A 233 -11.62 16.81 13.42
N ARG A 234 -10.61 16.23 14.08
CA ARG A 234 -9.38 16.94 14.50
C ARG A 234 -8.50 17.40 13.32
N LEU A 235 -8.66 16.79 12.14
CA LEU A 235 -7.99 17.16 10.88
C LEU A 235 -8.82 18.11 10.00
N GLY A 236 -10.06 18.43 10.38
CA GLY A 236 -10.95 19.25 9.56
C GLY A 236 -11.49 18.55 8.30
N LEU A 237 -11.55 17.21 8.28
CA LEU A 237 -12.18 16.46 7.18
C LEU A 237 -13.68 16.82 7.10
N LEU A 238 -14.19 17.00 5.89
CA LEU A 238 -15.55 17.50 5.68
C LEU A 238 -16.60 16.40 5.92
N PRO A 239 -17.70 16.70 6.62
CA PRO A 239 -18.66 15.68 7.02
C PRO A 239 -19.46 15.13 5.83
N GLY A 240 -19.61 13.80 5.75
CA GLY A 240 -20.49 13.12 4.79
C GLY A 240 -20.24 13.44 3.31
N VAL A 241 -18.99 13.72 2.90
CA VAL A 241 -18.62 14.01 1.50
C VAL A 241 -18.37 12.75 0.66
N ALA A 242 -18.11 11.61 1.30
CA ALA A 242 -17.95 10.33 0.63
C ALA A 242 -19.17 9.42 0.88
N LEU A 243 -19.56 8.63 -0.13
CA LEU A 243 -20.59 7.60 0.00
C LEU A 243 -20.12 6.31 -0.67
N LEU A 244 -20.15 5.20 0.08
CA LEU A 244 -19.99 3.86 -0.49
C LEU A 244 -21.36 3.29 -0.85
N VAL A 245 -21.46 2.67 -2.03
CA VAL A 245 -22.68 2.01 -2.53
C VAL A 245 -22.37 0.57 -2.87
N ASN A 246 -23.11 -0.36 -2.26
CA ASN A 246 -23.03 -1.80 -2.51
C ASN A 246 -24.27 -2.27 -3.32
N GLY A 247 -24.05 -3.26 -4.18
CA GLY A 247 -25.06 -3.87 -5.04
C GLY A 247 -24.48 -5.03 -5.86
N PRO A 248 -25.29 -5.67 -6.73
CA PRO A 248 -24.84 -6.75 -7.62
C PRO A 248 -23.79 -6.27 -8.63
N GLU A 249 -22.76 -7.09 -8.89
CA GLU A 249 -21.67 -6.76 -9.82
C GLU A 249 -22.18 -6.46 -11.24
N LYS A 250 -23.10 -7.29 -11.74
CA LYS A 250 -23.78 -7.09 -13.03
C LYS A 250 -24.63 -5.80 -13.13
N ALA A 251 -24.82 -5.08 -12.02
CA ALA A 251 -25.59 -3.83 -11.98
C ALA A 251 -24.71 -2.58 -11.90
N VAL A 252 -23.37 -2.67 -11.81
CA VAL A 252 -22.46 -1.51 -11.61
C VAL A 252 -22.73 -0.35 -12.57
N ALA A 253 -22.96 -0.62 -13.86
CA ALA A 253 -23.27 0.43 -14.85
C ALA A 253 -24.63 1.11 -14.60
N ALA A 254 -25.67 0.34 -14.29
CA ALA A 254 -27.00 0.85 -13.98
C ALA A 254 -27.02 1.61 -12.63
N LEU A 255 -26.27 1.11 -11.64
CA LEU A 255 -26.03 1.78 -10.37
C LEU A 255 -25.34 3.13 -10.59
N LYS A 256 -24.24 3.19 -11.34
CA LYS A 256 -23.53 4.44 -11.65
C LYS A 256 -24.47 5.44 -12.34
N ALA A 257 -25.18 5.00 -13.38
CA ALA A 257 -26.14 5.84 -14.10
C ALA A 257 -27.35 6.26 -13.25
N GLY A 258 -27.74 5.49 -12.23
CA GLY A 258 -28.77 5.86 -11.25
C GLY A 258 -28.27 6.91 -10.26
N VAL A 259 -27.14 6.63 -9.61
CA VAL A 259 -26.52 7.51 -8.61
C VAL A 259 -26.15 8.86 -9.21
N SER A 260 -25.49 8.91 -10.38
CA SER A 260 -25.10 10.17 -11.04
C SER A 260 -26.28 11.09 -11.40
N ARG A 261 -27.53 10.61 -11.45
CA ARG A 261 -28.73 11.44 -11.68
C ARG A 261 -29.28 12.11 -10.43
N LEU A 262 -28.81 11.73 -9.23
CA LEU A 262 -29.27 12.27 -7.93
C LEU A 262 -28.25 13.17 -7.25
N LEU A 263 -27.05 13.31 -7.82
CA LEU A 263 -25.93 14.07 -7.25
C LEU A 263 -25.89 15.51 -7.75
N SER A 264 -25.39 16.40 -6.90
CA SER A 264 -25.09 17.79 -7.24
C SER A 264 -23.94 17.89 -8.26
N PRO A 265 -23.88 18.97 -9.08
CA PRO A 265 -22.74 19.25 -9.94
C PRO A 265 -21.41 19.23 -9.17
N GLY A 266 -20.36 18.70 -9.79
CA GLY A 266 -19.03 18.57 -9.18
C GLY A 266 -18.78 17.28 -8.39
N ALA A 267 -19.82 16.54 -7.99
CA ALA A 267 -19.68 15.22 -7.39
C ALA A 267 -19.32 14.14 -8.43
N GLN A 268 -18.41 13.24 -8.07
CA GLN A 268 -17.88 12.17 -8.92
C GLN A 268 -18.42 10.79 -8.49
N VAL A 269 -18.53 9.86 -9.44
CA VAL A 269 -18.92 8.46 -9.17
C VAL A 269 -17.89 7.51 -9.81
N VAL A 270 -17.04 6.95 -8.97
CA VAL A 270 -15.98 6.02 -9.34
C VAL A 270 -16.46 4.58 -9.13
N ALA A 271 -16.15 3.67 -10.05
CA ALA A 271 -16.46 2.25 -9.88
C ALA A 271 -15.40 1.59 -8.98
N VAL A 272 -15.84 0.76 -8.04
CA VAL A 272 -14.97 0.03 -7.12
C VAL A 272 -15.02 -1.46 -7.47
N GLY A 273 -13.85 -2.04 -7.73
CA GLY A 273 -13.70 -3.43 -8.14
C GLY A 273 -14.17 -3.69 -9.56
N GLY A 274 -13.27 -3.46 -10.54
CA GLY A 274 -13.41 -3.98 -11.91
C GLY A 274 -12.36 -5.06 -12.15
N SER A 275 -12.79 -6.27 -12.51
CA SER A 275 -11.87 -7.38 -12.75
C SER A 275 -11.02 -7.15 -14.01
N ARG A 276 -9.69 -7.08 -13.86
CA ARG A 276 -8.78 -7.42 -14.96
C ARG A 276 -8.91 -8.92 -15.17
N THR A 277 -9.55 -9.31 -16.26
CA THR A 277 -9.90 -10.70 -16.59
C THR A 277 -8.73 -11.66 -16.38
N ALA A 278 -8.96 -12.71 -15.58
CA ALA A 278 -8.01 -13.79 -15.41
C ALA A 278 -7.67 -14.41 -16.77
N GLY A 279 -6.38 -14.48 -17.09
CA GLY A 279 -5.91 -15.16 -18.30
C GLY A 279 -6.23 -16.65 -18.22
N THR A 280 -6.80 -17.21 -19.29
CA THR A 280 -7.32 -18.58 -19.32
C THR A 280 -6.24 -19.61 -19.00
N ALA A 281 -6.28 -20.21 -17.82
CA ALA A 281 -5.44 -21.34 -17.46
C ALA A 281 -5.81 -22.55 -18.34
N ARG A 282 -4.99 -22.84 -19.35
CA ARG A 282 -5.13 -24.07 -20.14
C ARG A 282 -4.67 -25.26 -19.31
N THR A 283 -5.60 -26.16 -19.00
CA THR A 283 -5.29 -27.48 -18.44
C THR A 283 -4.68 -28.38 -19.51
N THR A 284 -3.36 -28.55 -19.48
CA THR A 284 -2.67 -29.69 -20.10
C THR A 284 -2.07 -30.53 -19.00
N GLY A 285 -2.75 -31.61 -18.63
CA GLY A 285 -2.18 -32.61 -17.71
C GLY A 285 -1.22 -33.53 -18.45
N GLU A 286 -0.20 -34.03 -17.74
CA GLU A 286 0.58 -35.20 -18.16
C GLU A 286 0.95 -36.03 -16.91
N LYS A 287 1.15 -37.34 -17.10
CA LYS A 287 1.06 -38.40 -16.09
C LYS A 287 2.03 -38.32 -14.91
N ALA A 288 1.65 -38.97 -13.81
CA ALA A 288 2.55 -39.40 -12.74
C ALA A 288 2.92 -40.89 -12.89
N VAL A 289 4.23 -41.21 -12.86
CA VAL A 289 4.83 -42.55 -12.71
C VAL A 289 6.30 -42.37 -12.22
N PRO A 290 6.93 -43.35 -11.55
CA PRO A 290 6.63 -43.83 -10.20
C PRO A 290 7.81 -43.63 -9.21
N ASP A 291 7.64 -44.13 -7.99
CA ASP A 291 8.70 -44.33 -6.98
C ASP A 291 9.90 -45.16 -7.49
N ARG A 292 11.09 -44.86 -6.95
CA ARG A 292 12.28 -45.72 -6.95
C ARG A 292 13.10 -45.49 -5.68
N THR A 293 12.94 -46.39 -4.71
CA THR A 293 13.88 -46.55 -3.60
C THR A 293 15.15 -47.26 -4.05
N ALA A 294 16.31 -46.64 -3.81
CA ALA A 294 17.61 -47.30 -3.72
C ALA A 294 18.59 -46.39 -2.94
N THR A 295 19.40 -47.00 -2.08
CA THR A 295 20.46 -46.35 -1.31
C THR A 295 21.61 -45.88 -2.18
N ASP A 296 22.26 -44.78 -1.79
CA ASP A 296 23.69 -44.87 -1.45
C ASP A 296 24.11 -43.77 -0.46
N ALA A 297 25.03 -44.10 0.43
CA ALA A 297 25.50 -43.21 1.49
C ALA A 297 26.87 -42.60 1.13
N ALA A 298 26.89 -41.30 0.87
CA ALA A 298 28.12 -40.53 0.71
C ALA A 298 28.00 -39.20 1.46
N ALA A 299 28.76 -39.06 2.55
CA ALA A 299 28.71 -37.87 3.38
C ALA A 299 29.19 -36.62 2.60
N LYS A 300 28.37 -35.58 2.62
CA LYS A 300 28.76 -34.20 2.32
C LYS A 300 28.14 -33.32 3.39
N GLU A 301 28.96 -32.41 3.91
CA GLU A 301 28.63 -31.59 5.09
C GLU A 301 27.42 -30.70 4.79
N GLU A 302 26.39 -30.76 5.64
CA GLU A 302 25.32 -29.76 5.60
C GLU A 302 25.87 -28.38 6.00
N PRO A 303 25.43 -27.28 5.37
CA PRO A 303 25.73 -25.96 5.88
C PRO A 303 25.11 -25.82 7.28
N VAL A 304 25.95 -25.55 8.29
CA VAL A 304 25.59 -25.54 9.71
C VAL A 304 24.29 -24.76 9.94
N ALA A 305 23.24 -25.46 10.37
CA ALA A 305 21.95 -24.87 10.63
C ALA A 305 22.05 -23.78 11.70
N ALA A 306 21.61 -22.56 11.36
CA ALA A 306 21.45 -21.48 12.33
C ALA A 306 20.47 -21.92 13.43
N PRO A 307 20.63 -21.44 14.69
CA PRO A 307 19.73 -21.79 15.78
C PRO A 307 18.28 -21.42 15.43
N ARG A 308 17.36 -22.38 15.59
CA ARG A 308 15.92 -22.21 15.31
C ARG A 308 15.30 -21.23 16.31
N ALA A 309 15.38 -19.94 16.00
CA ALA A 309 14.76 -18.89 16.78
C ALA A 309 13.26 -18.78 16.42
N THR A 310 12.42 -19.50 17.15
CA THR A 310 10.96 -19.36 17.10
C THR A 310 10.57 -17.93 17.50
N VAL A 311 9.92 -17.20 16.60
CA VAL A 311 9.42 -15.83 16.81
C VAL A 311 7.97 -15.79 17.30
N GLY A 312 7.24 -16.91 17.17
CA GLY A 312 5.84 -17.01 17.57
C GLY A 312 4.90 -16.19 16.69
N ARG A 313 3.70 -15.89 17.21
CA ARG A 313 2.61 -15.19 16.48
C ARG A 313 2.35 -13.78 17.04
N PRO A 314 3.28 -12.81 16.87
CA PRO A 314 3.14 -11.45 17.34
C PRO A 314 1.97 -10.70 16.68
N GLY A 315 1.44 -9.69 17.37
CA GLY A 315 0.22 -8.99 16.96
C GLY A 315 0.40 -7.99 15.81
N SER A 316 1.64 -7.76 15.35
CA SER A 316 1.94 -6.81 14.28
C SER A 316 3.18 -7.18 13.47
N TYR A 317 3.23 -6.74 12.21
CA TYR A 317 4.41 -6.88 11.35
C TYR A 317 5.66 -6.18 11.94
N LEU A 318 5.50 -5.03 12.60
CA LEU A 318 6.62 -4.34 13.26
C LEU A 318 7.31 -5.23 14.30
N GLU A 319 6.52 -5.84 15.16
CA GLU A 319 6.94 -6.75 16.21
C GLU A 319 7.55 -8.03 15.61
N LEU A 320 6.92 -8.58 14.56
CA LEU A 320 7.44 -9.70 13.79
C LEU A 320 8.82 -9.44 13.17
N TYR A 321 9.05 -8.27 12.55
CA TYR A 321 10.38 -7.90 12.05
C TYR A 321 11.42 -7.76 13.17
N ARG A 322 11.01 -7.20 14.32
CA ARG A 322 11.89 -7.03 15.50
C ARG A 322 12.32 -8.37 16.09
N LEU A 323 11.39 -9.31 16.26
CA LEU A 323 11.69 -10.66 16.73
C LEU A 323 12.50 -11.46 15.71
N SER A 324 12.12 -11.39 14.42
CA SER A 324 12.82 -12.09 13.33
C SER A 324 14.26 -11.63 13.11
N ALA A 325 14.62 -10.41 13.49
CA ALA A 325 16.02 -9.97 13.49
C ALA A 325 16.90 -10.81 14.44
N GLY A 326 16.32 -11.37 15.51
CA GLY A 326 17.02 -12.27 16.43
C GLY A 326 17.54 -13.56 15.79
N VAL A 327 16.99 -13.97 14.63
CA VAL A 327 17.52 -15.08 13.81
C VAL A 327 18.95 -14.79 13.32
N CYS A 328 19.33 -13.51 13.19
CA CYS A 328 20.64 -13.12 12.69
C CYS A 328 21.30 -12.02 13.55
N PRO A 329 22.21 -12.38 14.48
CA PRO A 329 22.98 -11.41 15.27
C PRO A 329 23.66 -10.36 14.38
N GLY A 330 23.36 -9.08 14.64
CA GLY A 330 23.87 -7.93 13.87
C GLY A 330 22.99 -7.47 12.70
N LEU A 331 21.96 -8.24 12.30
CA LEU A 331 20.97 -7.79 11.32
C LEU A 331 19.98 -6.82 11.98
N SER A 332 19.88 -5.60 11.45
CA SER A 332 18.82 -4.68 11.90
C SER A 332 17.45 -5.12 11.39
N TRP A 333 16.46 -5.17 12.29
CA TRP A 333 15.05 -5.40 11.94
C TRP A 333 14.52 -4.39 10.91
N THR A 334 15.12 -3.20 10.82
CA THR A 334 14.78 -2.17 9.84
C THR A 334 15.04 -2.61 8.39
N VAL A 335 15.99 -3.54 8.18
CA VAL A 335 16.29 -4.14 6.88
C VAL A 335 15.20 -5.15 6.49
N LEU A 336 14.78 -6.00 7.44
CA LEU A 336 13.66 -6.94 7.22
C LEU A 336 12.35 -6.19 6.93
N ALA A 337 12.08 -5.12 7.68
CA ALA A 337 10.95 -4.24 7.44
C ALA A 337 11.03 -3.57 6.06
N ALA A 338 12.21 -3.10 5.65
CA ALA A 338 12.41 -2.50 4.33
C ALA A 338 12.23 -3.49 3.17
N ILE A 339 12.76 -4.71 3.28
CA ILE A 339 12.56 -5.77 2.28
C ILE A 339 11.07 -6.12 2.20
N GLY A 340 10.42 -6.39 3.33
CA GLY A 340 8.98 -6.65 3.37
C GLY A 340 8.13 -5.50 2.81
N GLN A 341 8.56 -4.24 2.97
CA GLN A 341 7.91 -3.09 2.34
C GLN A 341 8.04 -3.09 0.82
N VAL A 342 9.22 -3.46 0.29
CA VAL A 342 9.52 -3.46 -1.15
C VAL A 342 8.85 -4.64 -1.86
N GLU A 343 8.87 -5.83 -1.25
CA GLU A 343 8.39 -7.08 -1.84
C GLU A 343 6.86 -7.15 -1.90
N SER A 344 6.19 -7.18 -0.74
CA SER A 344 4.74 -7.37 -0.62
C SER A 344 4.01 -6.15 -0.05
N SER A 345 4.75 -5.10 0.31
CA SER A 345 4.30 -4.05 1.23
C SER A 345 3.71 -4.64 2.54
N HIS A 346 4.48 -5.50 3.21
CA HIS A 346 4.16 -6.15 4.48
C HIS A 346 2.86 -6.98 4.45
N GLY A 347 2.82 -8.01 3.61
CA GLY A 347 1.73 -9.00 3.60
C GLY A 347 0.51 -8.66 2.74
N ARG A 348 0.60 -7.60 1.92
CA ARG A 348 -0.57 -7.01 1.24
C ARG A 348 -0.67 -7.37 -0.24
N ASN A 349 0.44 -7.85 -0.81
CA ASN A 349 0.52 -8.45 -2.13
C ASN A 349 1.57 -9.57 -2.07
N ASN A 350 1.15 -10.77 -1.67
CA ASN A 350 2.03 -11.94 -1.52
C ASN A 350 2.23 -12.72 -2.83
N GLY A 351 1.73 -12.18 -3.94
CA GLY A 351 1.80 -12.83 -5.24
C GLY A 351 0.80 -13.99 -5.42
N PRO A 352 1.14 -15.02 -6.20
CA PRO A 352 2.44 -15.22 -6.84
C PRO A 352 2.75 -14.09 -7.83
N SER A 353 4.02 -13.67 -7.91
CA SER A 353 4.45 -12.72 -8.93
C SER A 353 4.43 -13.37 -10.33
N SER A 354 4.56 -12.57 -11.38
CA SER A 354 4.74 -13.08 -12.75
C SER A 354 6.02 -13.92 -12.94
N ALA A 355 6.96 -13.87 -11.98
CA ALA A 355 8.15 -14.72 -11.94
C ALA A 355 8.00 -15.95 -11.02
N GLY A 356 6.84 -16.15 -10.37
CA GLY A 356 6.57 -17.29 -9.49
C GLY A 356 7.01 -17.11 -8.02
N ALA A 357 7.44 -15.92 -7.63
CA ALA A 357 7.81 -15.58 -6.25
C ALA A 357 6.57 -15.39 -5.37
N GLN A 358 6.60 -15.89 -4.14
CA GLN A 358 5.42 -16.14 -3.29
C GLN A 358 5.62 -15.65 -1.85
N GLY A 359 4.51 -15.42 -1.15
CA GLY A 359 4.54 -15.09 0.27
C GLY A 359 4.85 -13.62 0.58
N PRO A 360 4.74 -13.21 1.86
CA PRO A 360 4.91 -11.82 2.27
C PRO A 360 6.36 -11.32 2.17
N MET A 361 7.32 -12.22 1.94
CA MET A 361 8.72 -11.88 1.66
C MET A 361 9.16 -12.28 0.23
N GLN A 362 8.19 -12.60 -0.65
CA GLN A 362 8.39 -12.90 -2.09
C GLN A 362 9.52 -13.91 -2.36
N PHE A 363 9.51 -15.04 -1.67
CA PHE A 363 10.44 -16.14 -1.89
C PHE A 363 10.19 -16.86 -3.21
N MET A 364 11.26 -17.20 -3.92
CA MET A 364 11.21 -18.23 -4.96
C MET A 364 11.14 -19.62 -4.30
N PRO A 365 10.34 -20.59 -4.81
CA PRO A 365 10.20 -21.91 -4.19
C PRO A 365 11.52 -22.68 -4.00
N ALA A 366 12.48 -22.52 -4.92
CA ALA A 366 13.81 -23.10 -4.79
C ALA A 366 14.60 -22.50 -3.61
N THR A 367 14.46 -21.20 -3.35
CA THR A 367 15.04 -20.52 -2.19
C THR A 367 14.31 -20.93 -0.90
N TRP A 368 12.98 -21.06 -0.93
CA TRP A 368 12.21 -21.55 0.22
C TRP A 368 12.68 -22.94 0.67
N LYS A 369 12.92 -23.86 -0.28
CA LYS A 369 13.41 -25.21 0.03
C LYS A 369 14.75 -25.23 0.80
N SER A 370 15.58 -24.19 0.67
CA SER A 370 16.90 -24.13 1.33
C SER A 370 16.96 -23.21 2.56
N TYR A 371 16.00 -22.30 2.75
CA TYR A 371 16.06 -21.25 3.78
C TYR A 371 14.76 -21.01 4.54
N GLY A 372 13.66 -21.65 4.13
CA GLY A 372 12.38 -21.63 4.83
C GLY A 372 12.50 -22.27 6.21
N VAL A 373 11.92 -21.61 7.22
CA VAL A 373 11.84 -22.11 8.60
C VAL A 373 10.41 -22.05 9.08
N ASP A 374 10.00 -23.06 9.84
CA ASP A 374 8.86 -22.99 10.74
C ASP A 374 9.23 -21.98 11.85
N GLY A 375 8.58 -20.82 11.81
CA GLY A 375 8.94 -19.64 12.57
C GLY A 375 8.10 -19.44 13.84
N ASP A 376 6.89 -20.00 13.91
CA ASP A 376 6.07 -19.98 15.12
C ASP A 376 5.91 -21.33 15.82
N ALA A 377 6.50 -22.39 15.27
CA ALA A 377 6.49 -23.77 15.77
C ALA A 377 5.10 -24.43 15.73
N ASP A 378 4.24 -24.08 14.77
CA ASP A 378 2.99 -24.82 14.51
C ASP A 378 3.19 -26.16 13.77
N GLY A 379 4.41 -26.42 13.28
CA GLY A 379 4.83 -27.68 12.66
C GLY A 379 4.92 -27.63 11.13
N VAL A 380 4.58 -26.50 10.50
CA VAL A 380 4.56 -26.35 9.04
C VAL A 380 5.28 -25.06 8.60
N ALA A 381 6.39 -25.19 7.88
CA ALA A 381 7.07 -24.04 7.27
C ALA A 381 6.33 -23.55 6.00
N ASP A 382 5.30 -22.71 6.17
CA ASP A 382 4.49 -22.19 5.06
C ASP A 382 5.05 -20.90 4.46
N ILE A 383 5.32 -20.92 3.15
CA ILE A 383 5.78 -19.74 2.39
C ILE A 383 4.77 -18.58 2.42
N TRP A 384 3.47 -18.86 2.63
CA TRP A 384 2.41 -17.85 2.71
C TRP A 384 2.21 -17.28 4.11
N SER A 385 2.62 -18.01 5.14
CA SER A 385 2.61 -17.58 6.54
C SER A 385 3.60 -16.41 6.74
N PRO A 386 3.17 -15.30 7.36
CA PRO A 386 4.10 -14.24 7.72
C PRO A 386 5.05 -14.69 8.84
N TYR A 387 4.57 -15.54 9.74
CA TYR A 387 5.31 -15.99 10.91
C TYR A 387 6.50 -16.88 10.53
N ASP A 388 6.43 -17.55 9.38
CA ASP A 388 7.52 -18.32 8.79
C ASP A 388 8.36 -17.49 7.82
N ALA A 389 7.71 -16.76 6.90
CA ALA A 389 8.40 -16.09 5.81
C ALA A 389 9.30 -14.92 6.27
N VAL A 390 8.95 -14.23 7.36
CA VAL A 390 9.78 -13.13 7.89
C VAL A 390 11.06 -13.64 8.59
N PRO A 391 11.05 -14.63 9.50
CA PRO A 391 12.29 -15.23 10.00
C PRO A 391 13.05 -16.01 8.93
N SER A 392 12.37 -16.60 7.93
CA SER A 392 13.05 -17.20 6.76
C SER A 392 13.87 -16.17 5.96
N ALA A 393 13.36 -14.94 5.80
CA ALA A 393 14.11 -13.85 5.19
C ALA A 393 15.34 -13.45 6.03
N ALA A 394 15.22 -13.47 7.36
CA ALA A 394 16.35 -13.24 8.25
C ALA A 394 17.41 -14.35 8.18
N ASN A 395 16.98 -15.62 8.13
CA ASN A 395 17.83 -16.80 7.92
C ASN A 395 18.61 -16.69 6.59
N TYR A 396 17.90 -16.43 5.48
CA TYR A 396 18.51 -16.23 4.15
C TYR A 396 19.56 -15.11 4.16
N LEU A 397 19.24 -13.96 4.74
CA LEU A 397 20.18 -12.84 4.85
C LEU A 397 21.39 -13.21 5.72
N CYS A 398 21.20 -13.96 6.80
CA CYS A 398 22.29 -14.37 7.68
C CYS A 398 23.29 -15.31 6.99
N ALA A 399 22.80 -16.32 6.27
CA ALA A 399 23.62 -17.22 5.46
C ALA A 399 24.45 -16.46 4.40
N ASN A 400 23.92 -15.34 3.90
CA ASN A 400 24.61 -14.43 2.99
C ASN A 400 25.46 -13.34 3.70
N GLY A 401 25.63 -13.43 5.02
CA GLY A 401 26.55 -12.61 5.81
C GLY A 401 25.97 -11.28 6.33
N ALA A 402 24.65 -11.09 6.34
CA ALA A 402 24.03 -9.80 6.67
C ALA A 402 24.39 -9.25 8.06
N GLY A 403 24.53 -10.12 9.06
CA GLY A 403 24.92 -9.75 10.43
C GLY A 403 26.30 -9.08 10.56
N GLN A 404 27.15 -9.18 9.52
CA GLN A 404 28.46 -8.52 9.47
C GLN A 404 28.37 -7.02 9.10
N GLY A 405 27.17 -6.52 8.75
CA GLY A 405 26.94 -5.10 8.44
C GLY A 405 27.64 -4.61 7.15
N GLY A 406 27.61 -3.29 6.94
CA GLY A 406 28.32 -2.61 5.85
C GLY A 406 28.17 -3.26 4.47
N LYS A 407 29.30 -3.44 3.76
CA LYS A 407 29.35 -4.07 2.43
C LYS A 407 28.86 -5.53 2.40
N LYS A 408 28.88 -6.24 3.53
CA LYS A 408 28.37 -7.62 3.64
C LYS A 408 26.83 -7.62 3.69
N LEU A 409 26.26 -6.72 4.49
CA LEU A 409 24.82 -6.45 4.49
C LEU A 409 24.33 -6.03 3.09
N GLU A 410 24.96 -5.04 2.46
CA GLU A 410 24.60 -4.62 1.10
C GLU A 410 24.66 -5.77 0.09
N LYS A 411 25.68 -6.63 0.17
CA LYS A 411 25.80 -7.81 -0.70
C LYS A 411 24.76 -8.90 -0.38
N SER A 412 24.37 -9.10 0.87
CA SER A 412 23.26 -10.03 1.22
C SER A 412 21.91 -9.58 0.66
N ILE A 413 21.66 -8.27 0.65
CA ILE A 413 20.47 -7.67 0.02
C ILE A 413 20.56 -7.80 -1.51
N TRP A 414 21.76 -7.70 -2.09
CA TRP A 414 21.99 -7.96 -3.52
C TRP A 414 21.77 -9.44 -3.89
N PHE A 415 22.08 -10.40 -3.01
CA PHE A 415 21.71 -11.80 -3.25
C PHE A 415 20.19 -12.04 -3.16
N TYR A 416 19.49 -11.31 -2.29
CA TYR A 416 18.02 -11.33 -2.22
C TYR A 416 17.38 -10.90 -3.55
N ASN A 417 17.92 -9.83 -4.16
CA ASN A 417 17.53 -9.36 -5.49
C ASN A 417 18.74 -8.70 -6.16
N HIS A 418 19.20 -9.26 -7.29
CA HIS A 418 20.47 -8.96 -7.98
C HIS A 418 20.56 -7.57 -8.66
N SER A 419 20.08 -6.52 -7.98
CA SER A 419 20.04 -5.15 -8.45
C SER A 419 20.58 -4.17 -7.40
N TRP A 420 21.59 -3.37 -7.76
CA TRP A 420 22.11 -2.33 -6.86
C TRP A 420 21.12 -1.19 -6.60
N SER A 421 20.16 -0.94 -7.50
CA SER A 421 19.08 0.02 -7.24
C SER A 421 18.04 -0.53 -6.24
N TYR A 422 17.85 -1.86 -6.20
CA TYR A 422 17.09 -2.52 -5.13
C TYR A 422 17.80 -2.38 -3.78
N VAL A 423 19.11 -2.66 -3.71
CA VAL A 423 19.91 -2.48 -2.48
C VAL A 423 19.82 -1.04 -1.98
N ALA A 424 20.02 -0.05 -2.86
CA ALA A 424 19.93 1.35 -2.50
C ALA A 424 18.53 1.74 -1.97
N LYS A 425 17.46 1.21 -2.57
CA LYS A 425 16.07 1.41 -2.14
C LYS A 425 15.79 0.79 -0.77
N VAL A 426 16.19 -0.47 -0.55
CA VAL A 426 16.05 -1.16 0.75
C VAL A 426 16.83 -0.43 1.83
N MET A 427 18.07 -0.03 1.57
CA MET A 427 18.89 0.71 2.54
C MET A 427 18.36 2.11 2.83
N ALA A 428 17.72 2.78 1.86
CA ALA A 428 17.03 4.06 2.09
C ALA A 428 15.78 3.89 2.98
N ILE A 429 14.93 2.90 2.70
CA ILE A 429 13.74 2.60 3.49
C ILE A 429 14.13 2.12 4.90
N SER A 430 15.20 1.33 5.03
CA SER A 430 15.76 0.88 6.32
C SER A 430 16.23 2.06 7.18
N ARG A 431 16.88 3.07 6.60
CA ARG A 431 17.20 4.33 7.31
C ARG A 431 15.93 5.10 7.71
N GLY A 432 14.89 5.07 6.90
CA GLY A 432 13.56 5.59 7.25
C GLY A 432 12.98 4.90 8.49
N TYR A 433 13.05 3.57 8.55
CA TYR A 433 12.64 2.81 9.74
C TYR A 433 13.48 3.12 10.97
N ALA A 434 14.81 3.24 10.85
CA ALA A 434 15.68 3.62 11.97
C ALA A 434 15.37 5.04 12.49
N ALA A 435 15.09 6.01 11.61
CA ALA A 435 14.71 7.36 12.02
C ALA A 435 13.28 7.45 12.61
N ALA A 436 12.39 6.55 12.22
CA ALA A 436 11.02 6.44 12.73
C ALA A 436 10.92 5.73 14.09
N TYR A 437 11.91 4.89 14.41
CA TYR A 437 12.00 4.07 15.62
C TYR A 437 13.46 4.02 16.10
N PRO A 438 13.95 5.09 16.75
CA PRO A 438 15.26 5.09 17.39
C PRO A 438 15.35 4.06 18.53
#